data_AF-A0A447PVE3-F1
#
_entry.id   AF-A0A447PVE3-F1
#
_cell.length_a   1.000
_cell.length_b   1.000
_cell.length_c   1.000
_cell.angle_alpha   90.00
_cell.angle_beta   90.00
_cell.angle_gamma   90.00
#
_symmetry.space_group_name_H-M   'P 1'
#
loop_
_entity.id
_entity.type
_entity.pdbx_description
1 polymer ?
#
loop_
_entity_poly.entity_id
_entity_poly.type
_entity_poly.pdbx_seq_one_letter_code
_entity_poly.pdbx_strand_id
1 'polypeptide(L)'
;MLAAGGYFPRGAVEQLQVWGQRNNIPVIAQHTGADSASVIFDAIQAAKARNVDVLIADTAGRLQNKSHLMEELKKIVPCHEKAGRRSAT
;
A
#
# COMPACT_ATOMS: atom_id res chain seq x y z
N MET A 1 9.60 -2.50 4.68
CA MET A 1 8.80 -1.26 4.51
C MET A 1 7.32 -1.62 4.58
N LEU A 2 6.46 -0.71 5.04
CA LEU A 2 5.00 -0.89 5.07
C LEU A 2 4.31 0.08 4.11
N ALA A 3 3.19 -0.33 3.52
CA ALA A 3 2.29 0.54 2.75
C ALA A 3 0.90 0.55 3.38
N ALA A 4 0.35 1.73 3.63
CA ALA A 4 -0.98 1.91 4.21
C ALA A 4 -2.02 2.16 3.10
N GLY A 5 -2.41 1.11 2.38
CA GLY A 5 -3.39 1.17 1.28
C GLY A 5 -4.85 1.10 1.72
N GLY A 6 -5.16 1.32 3.01
CA GLY A 6 -6.52 1.24 3.52
C GLY A 6 -7.37 2.45 3.15
N TYR A 7 -8.34 2.26 2.25
CA TYR A 7 -9.27 3.29 1.75
C TYR A 7 -10.14 3.94 2.87
N PHE A 8 -10.32 3.27 4.02
CA PHE A 8 -11.09 3.74 5.19
C PHE A 8 -10.75 2.91 6.44
N PRO A 9 -10.72 3.47 7.68
CA PRO A 9 -10.72 4.86 8.14
C PRO A 9 -9.31 5.36 8.55
N ARG A 10 -9.18 6.66 8.82
CA ARG A 10 -7.96 7.36 9.28
C ARG A 10 -7.17 6.61 10.38
N GLY A 11 -7.88 5.91 11.27
CA GLY A 11 -7.27 5.11 12.34
C GLY A 11 -6.38 3.95 11.87
N ALA A 12 -6.66 3.33 10.71
CA ALA A 12 -5.82 2.23 10.20
C ALA A 12 -4.45 2.75 9.74
N VAL A 13 -4.44 3.89 9.03
CA VAL A 13 -3.19 4.55 8.60
C VAL A 13 -2.37 5.01 9.80
N GLU A 14 -3.01 5.71 10.75
CA GLU A 14 -2.35 6.18 11.98
C GLU A 14 -1.78 5.01 12.81
N GLN A 15 -2.53 3.91 12.91
CA GLN A 15 -2.04 2.69 13.58
C GLN A 15 -0.80 2.14 12.89
N LEU A 16 -0.80 2.01 11.56
CA LEU A 16 0.34 1.50 10.81
C LEU A 16 1.56 2.43 10.94
N GLN A 17 1.34 3.75 10.94
CA GLN A 17 2.38 4.76 11.17
C GLN A 17 3.00 4.66 12.56
N VAL A 18 2.18 4.50 13.61
CA VAL A 18 2.67 4.30 14.97
C VAL A 18 3.47 3.00 15.08
N TRP A 19 3.00 1.92 14.45
CA TRP A 19 3.74 0.66 14.39
C TRP A 19 5.08 0.78 13.67
N GLY A 20 5.10 1.48 12.53
CA GLY A 20 6.32 1.76 11.80
C GLY A 20 7.30 2.60 12.61
N GLN A 21 6.84 3.69 13.22
CA GLN A 21 7.65 4.55 14.08
C GLN A 21 8.26 3.78 15.25
N ARG A 22 7.47 2.94 15.94
CA ARG A 22 7.93 2.14 17.08
C ARG A 22 9.00 1.11 16.71
N ASN A 23 9.01 0.63 15.47
CA ASN A 23 9.94 -0.40 15.00
C ASN A 23 11.01 0.13 14.03
N ASN A 24 11.11 1.45 13.85
CA ASN A 24 11.97 2.08 12.84
C ASN A 24 11.75 1.52 11.41
N ILE A 25 10.51 1.19 11.08
CA ILE A 25 10.12 0.70 9.75
C ILE A 25 9.48 1.86 8.96
N PRO A 26 9.97 2.19 7.75
CA PRO A 26 9.36 3.23 6.94
C PRO A 26 7.96 2.81 6.48
N VAL A 27 7.02 3.75 6.58
CA VAL A 27 5.62 3.59 6.19
C VAL A 27 5.29 4.56 5.07
N ILE A 28 4.75 4.04 3.96
CA ILE A 28 4.24 4.83 2.85
C ILE A 28 2.73 4.97 3.03
N ALA A 29 2.26 6.20 3.11
CA ALA A 29 0.86 6.54 3.27
C ALA A 29 0.56 7.83 2.50
N GLN A 30 -0.66 7.95 1.97
CA GLN A 30 -1.16 9.18 1.37
C GLN A 30 -2.26 9.80 2.26
N HIS A 31 -2.89 10.87 1.79
CA HIS A 31 -4.01 11.52 2.47
C HIS A 31 -5.22 10.56 2.59
N THR A 32 -6.08 10.80 3.59
CA THR A 32 -7.28 10.00 3.80
C THR A 32 -8.18 10.05 2.56
N GLY A 33 -8.64 8.89 2.08
CA GLY A 33 -9.45 8.77 0.86
C GLY A 33 -8.63 8.60 -0.43
N ALA A 34 -7.31 8.53 -0.34
CA ALA A 34 -6.46 8.18 -1.47
C ALA A 34 -6.74 6.76 -2.00
N ASP A 35 -6.56 6.59 -3.31
CA ASP A 35 -6.72 5.31 -3.99
C ASP A 35 -5.68 4.29 -3.53
N SER A 36 -6.15 3.12 -3.10
CA SER A 36 -5.33 2.04 -2.53
C SER A 36 -4.24 1.60 -3.49
N ALA A 37 -4.57 1.50 -4.78
CA ALA A 37 -3.61 1.10 -5.81
C ALA A 37 -2.53 2.16 -6.03
N SER A 38 -2.88 3.44 -5.90
CA SER A 38 -1.93 4.56 -5.97
C SER A 38 -0.94 4.55 -4.82
N VAL A 39 -1.40 4.31 -3.58
CA VAL A 39 -0.52 4.18 -2.42
C VAL A 39 0.45 3.00 -2.58
N ILE A 40 -0.05 1.86 -3.06
CA ILE A 40 0.77 0.67 -3.27
C ILE A 40 1.77 0.89 -4.41
N PHE A 41 1.39 1.60 -5.48
CA PHE A 41 2.30 1.98 -6.55
C PHE A 41 3.49 2.78 -6.03
N ASP A 42 3.21 3.84 -5.27
CA ASP A 42 4.25 4.68 -4.66
C ASP A 42 5.13 3.89 -3.70
N ALA A 43 4.53 2.98 -2.94
CA ALA A 43 5.27 2.15 -2.01
C ALA A 43 6.24 1.19 -2.71
N ILE A 44 5.84 0.60 -3.84
CA ILE A 44 6.72 -0.24 -4.64
C ILE A 44 7.86 0.60 -5.23
N GLN A 45 7.57 1.80 -5.74
CA GLN A 45 8.59 2.70 -6.27
C GLN A 45 9.60 3.11 -5.17
N ALA A 46 9.10 3.45 -3.98
CA ALA A 46 9.95 3.79 -2.84
C ALA A 46 10.77 2.60 -2.34
N ALA A 47 10.19 1.40 -2.29
CA ALA A 47 10.90 0.17 -1.91
C ALA A 47 12.05 -0.11 -2.88
N LYS A 48 11.81 0.01 -4.20
CA LYS A 48 12.86 -0.14 -5.22
C LYS A 48 13.96 0.90 -5.09
N ALA A 49 13.60 2.18 -5.02
CA ALA A 49 14.58 3.26 -4.91
C ALA A 49 15.46 3.16 -3.64
N ARG A 50 14.94 2.52 -2.59
CA ARG A 50 15.64 2.32 -1.31
C ARG A 50 16.22 0.91 -1.15
N ASN A 51 16.20 0.07 -2.19
CA ASN A 51 16.65 -1.33 -2.15
C ASN A 51 16.08 -2.11 -0.96
N VAL A 52 14.78 -1.97 -0.71
CA VAL A 52 14.08 -2.69 0.35
C VAL A 52 13.73 -4.10 -0.11
N ASP A 53 14.12 -5.11 0.67
CA ASP A 53 13.87 -6.51 0.36
C ASP A 53 12.40 -6.90 0.45
N VAL A 54 11.70 -6.36 1.47
CA VAL A 54 10.32 -6.73 1.78
C VAL A 54 9.43 -5.49 1.94
N LEU A 55 8.37 -5.44 1.13
CA LEU A 55 7.27 -4.50 1.24
C LEU A 55 5.99 -5.26 1.65
N ILE A 56 5.37 -4.85 2.76
CA ILE A 56 4.08 -5.37 3.19
C ILE A 56 3.02 -4.29 2.94
N ALA A 57 1.99 -4.61 2.17
CA ALA A 57 0.91 -3.69 1.84
C ALA A 57 -0.36 -4.05 2.63
N ASP A 58 -0.83 -3.10 3.43
CA ASP A 58 -2.12 -3.17 4.10
C ASP A 58 -3.25 -2.78 3.13
N THR A 59 -4.37 -3.51 3.17
CA THR A 59 -5.50 -3.36 2.25
C THR A 59 -6.83 -3.37 3.01
N ALA A 60 -7.90 -2.89 2.39
CA ALA A 60 -9.21 -2.93 3.01
C ALA A 60 -9.66 -4.38 3.30
N GLY A 61 -10.26 -4.62 4.48
CA GLY A 61 -10.66 -5.96 4.94
C GLY A 61 -12.17 -6.17 5.15
N ARG A 62 -13.04 -5.33 4.58
CA ARG A 62 -14.49 -5.34 4.85
C ARG A 62 -15.24 -6.35 3.99
N LEU A 63 -15.33 -7.59 4.48
CA LEU A 63 -15.98 -8.71 3.76
C LEU A 63 -17.48 -8.49 3.46
N GLN A 64 -18.16 -7.66 4.26
CA GLN A 64 -19.60 -7.37 4.10
C GLN A 64 -19.95 -6.75 2.74
N ASN A 65 -19.02 -6.02 2.10
CA ASN A 65 -19.19 -5.46 0.75
C ASN A 65 -18.20 -6.12 -0.24
N LYS A 66 -18.39 -7.42 -0.45
CA LYS A 66 -17.48 -8.28 -1.21
C LYS A 66 -17.21 -7.80 -2.65
N SER A 67 -18.21 -7.25 -3.37
CA SER A 67 -18.03 -6.78 -4.74
C SER A 67 -17.04 -5.61 -4.84
N HIS A 68 -17.25 -4.57 -4.03
CA HIS A 68 -16.38 -3.39 -3.99
C HIS A 68 -14.96 -3.75 -3.53
N LEU A 69 -14.83 -4.61 -2.50
CA LEU A 69 -13.54 -5.12 -2.04
C LEU A 69 -12.78 -5.84 -3.17
N MET A 70 -13.46 -6.72 -3.92
CA MET A 70 -12.83 -7.46 -5.00
C MET A 70 -12.42 -6.56 -6.18
N GLU A 71 -13.16 -5.48 -6.46
CA GLU A 71 -12.77 -4.47 -7.45
C GLU A 71 -11.51 -3.71 -7.04
N GLU A 72 -11.41 -3.30 -5.78
CA GLU A 72 -10.23 -2.63 -5.22
C GLU A 72 -8.99 -3.54 -5.27
N LEU A 73 -9.12 -4.80 -4.85
CA LEU A 73 -8.01 -5.77 -4.89
C LEU A 73 -7.54 -6.04 -6.34
N LYS A 74 -8.46 -6.10 -7.31
CA LYS A 74 -8.11 -6.28 -8.72
C LYS A 74 -7.30 -5.12 -9.29
N LYS A 75 -7.42 -3.89 -8.77
CA LYS A 75 -6.60 -2.75 -9.21
C LYS A 75 -5.16 -2.83 -8.71
N ILE A 76 -4.96 -3.48 -7.57
CA ILE A 76 -3.64 -3.60 -6.92
C ILE A 76 -2.74 -4.62 -7.64
N VAL A 77 -3.30 -5.72 -8.16
CA VAL A 77 -2.51 -6.80 -8.79
C VAL A 77 -1.69 -6.33 -10.02
N PRO A 78 -2.26 -5.58 -10.99
CA PRO A 78 -1.49 -5.11 -12.15
C PRO A 78 -0.44 -4.05 -11.81
N CYS A 79 -0.59 -3.35 -10.69
CA CYS A 79 0.32 -2.30 -10.24
C CYS A 79 1.72 -2.88 -9.92
N HIS A 80 1.76 -4.05 -9.29
CA HIS A 80 2.99 -4.80 -9.05
C HIS A 80 3.77 -5.07 -10.35
N GLU A 81 3.08 -5.56 -11.39
CA GLU A 81 3.73 -5.91 -12.65
C GLU A 81 4.26 -4.69 -13.42
N LYS A 82 3.48 -3.60 -13.43
CA LYS A 82 3.87 -2.36 -14.13
C LYS A 82 5.07 -1.68 -13.47
N ALA A 83 5.09 -1.62 -12.14
CA ALA A 83 6.26 -1.13 -11.40
C ALA A 83 7.47 -2.04 -11.61
N GLY A 84 7.27 -3.37 -11.72
CA GLY A 84 8.26 -4.37 -12.11
C GLY A 84 9.00 -4.02 -13.41
N ARG A 85 8.25 -3.79 -14.49
CA ARG A 85 8.79 -3.62 -15.86
C ARG A 85 9.51 -2.28 -16.11
N ARG A 86 9.14 -1.20 -15.43
CA ARG A 86 9.74 0.14 -15.65
C ARG A 86 11.16 0.33 -15.11
N SER A 87 11.68 -0.64 -14.36
CA SER A 87 13.02 -0.57 -13.75
C SER A 87 14.10 -1.33 -14.55
N ALA A 88 13.74 -1.94 -15.67
CA ALA A 88 14.62 -2.79 -16.50
C ALA A 88 15.11 -2.10 -17.79
N THR A 89 15.03 -0.77 -17.84
CA THR A 89 15.60 0.10 -18.90
C THR A 89 16.40 1.19 -18.23
#